data_AF-A0A850BZX3-F1
#
_entry.id   AF-A0A850BZX3-F1
#
_cell.length_a   1.000
_cell.length_b   1.000
_cell.length_c   1.000
_cell.angle_alpha   90.00
_cell.angle_beta   90.00
_cell.angle_gamma   90.00
#
_symmetry.space_group_name_H-M   'P 1'
#
loop_
_entity.id
_entity.type
_entity.pdbx_description
1 polymer ?
#
loop_
_entity_poly.entity_id
_entity_poly.type
_entity_poly.pdbx_seq_one_letter_code
_entity_poly.pdbx_strand_id
1 'polypeptide(L)'
;MTTATAPADTRMRRIRLALWTGLALQLALAALPLLDLATLDTITGHVEAAYPDWSAGDVALDRNAITWSLTGIGVLGAIGWLTALARARRGAPRIAVTVLFALGLLTSLTVLSMGGEQYDLIVPLGYGLLGLLPVLAGLAAVVAVWRKDR
;
A
#
# COMPACT_ATOMS: atom_id res chain seq x y z
N MET A 1 25.87 -34.32 -20.12
CA MET A 1 25.11 -33.81 -18.96
C MET A 1 25.24 -32.30 -18.93
N THR A 2 24.24 -31.57 -19.41
CA THR A 2 24.19 -30.10 -19.38
C THR A 2 22.89 -29.70 -18.72
N THR A 3 22.98 -29.26 -17.46
CA THR A 3 21.90 -28.73 -16.65
C THR A 3 21.51 -27.34 -17.15
N ALA A 4 20.44 -27.26 -17.94
CA ALA A 4 19.79 -26.00 -18.28
C ALA A 4 18.81 -25.60 -17.16
N THR A 5 19.31 -25.03 -16.06
CA THR A 5 18.51 -24.56 -14.90
C THR A 5 18.35 -23.03 -14.82
N ALA A 6 18.91 -22.27 -15.77
CA ALA A 6 19.04 -20.81 -15.68
C ALA A 6 17.75 -19.92 -15.75
N PRO A 7 16.65 -20.30 -16.45
CA PRO A 7 15.50 -19.39 -16.63
C PRO A 7 14.59 -19.26 -15.40
N ALA A 8 14.24 -20.39 -14.78
CA ALA A 8 13.25 -20.46 -13.70
C ALA A 8 13.73 -19.73 -12.42
N ASP A 9 15.02 -19.82 -12.11
CA ASP A 9 15.63 -19.15 -10.95
C ASP A 9 15.60 -17.62 -11.09
N THR A 10 15.78 -17.11 -12.31
CA THR A 10 15.75 -15.66 -12.56
C THR A 10 14.35 -15.08 -12.47
N ARG A 11 13.34 -15.80 -12.96
CA ARG A 11 11.94 -15.39 -12.81
C ARG A 11 11.49 -15.41 -11.35
N MET A 12 11.77 -16.48 -10.61
CA MET A 12 11.44 -16.58 -9.20
C MET A 12 12.14 -15.49 -8.37
N ARG A 13 13.39 -15.17 -8.68
CA ARG A 13 14.12 -14.05 -8.05
C ARG A 13 13.42 -12.70 -8.28
N ARG A 14 12.99 -12.41 -9.51
CA ARG A 14 12.26 -11.17 -9.83
C ARG A 14 10.92 -11.07 -9.10
N ILE A 15 10.16 -12.17 -9.05
CA ILE A 15 8.89 -12.23 -8.31
C ILE A 15 9.15 -11.94 -6.83
N ARG A 16 10.13 -12.62 -6.21
CA ARG A 16 10.46 -12.42 -4.79
C ARG A 16 10.92 -11.00 -4.49
N LEU A 17 11.76 -10.42 -5.34
CA LEU A 17 12.23 -9.04 -5.17
C LEU A 17 11.05 -8.06 -5.19
N ALA A 18 10.16 -8.15 -6.19
CA ALA A 18 8.97 -7.30 -6.26
C ALA A 18 8.06 -7.45 -5.03
N LEU A 19 7.83 -8.70 -4.58
CA LEU A 19 7.00 -8.97 -3.40
C LEU A 19 7.60 -8.42 -2.10
N TRP A 20 8.92 -8.55 -1.90
CA TRP A 20 9.59 -8.00 -0.71
C TRP A 20 9.68 -6.47 -0.74
N THR A 21 9.94 -5.87 -1.90
CA THR A 21 9.89 -4.41 -2.07
C THR A 21 8.50 -3.88 -1.73
N GLY A 22 7.45 -4.52 -2.24
CA GLY A 22 6.07 -4.17 -1.91
C GLY A 22 5.76 -4.25 -0.43
N LEU A 23 6.17 -5.35 0.24
CA LEU A 23 5.99 -5.49 1.68
C LEU A 23 6.74 -4.40 2.47
N ALA A 24 7.99 -4.10 2.12
CA ALA A 24 8.77 -3.08 2.80
C ALA A 24 8.13 -1.70 2.67
N LEU A 25 7.70 -1.32 1.46
CA LEU A 25 6.96 -0.07 1.22
C LEU A 25 5.66 -0.02 2.02
N GLN A 26 4.93 -1.13 2.06
CA GLN A 26 3.68 -1.21 2.80
C GLN A 26 3.86 -1.05 4.31
N LEU A 27 4.91 -1.66 4.88
CA LEU A 27 5.25 -1.49 6.29
C LEU A 27 5.67 -0.06 6.61
N ALA A 28 6.43 0.58 5.71
CA ALA A 28 6.76 1.99 5.84
C ALA A 28 5.50 2.86 5.84
N LEU A 29 4.55 2.62 4.93
CA LEU A 29 3.28 3.35 4.89
C LEU A 29 2.37 3.07 6.10
N ALA A 30 2.44 1.89 6.70
CA ALA A 30 1.71 1.61 7.94
C ALA A 30 2.28 2.43 9.11
N ALA A 31 3.59 2.66 9.14
CA ALA A 31 4.25 3.42 10.20
C ALA A 31 4.17 4.93 10.00
N LEU A 32 4.12 5.40 8.76
CA LEU A 32 4.27 6.82 8.42
C LEU A 32 3.24 7.74 9.09
N PRO A 33 1.93 7.43 9.12
CA PRO A 33 0.93 8.24 9.84
C PRO A 33 1.20 8.35 11.34
N LEU A 34 1.71 7.28 11.97
CA LEU A 34 2.05 7.27 13.39
C LEU A 34 3.30 8.11 13.68
N LEU A 35 4.29 8.07 12.78
CA LEU A 35 5.49 8.88 12.88
C LEU A 35 5.16 10.37 12.68
N ASP A 36 4.31 10.69 11.71
CA ASP A 36 3.82 12.05 11.46
C ASP A 36 3.09 12.60 12.70
N LEU A 37 2.11 11.86 13.23
CA LEU A 37 1.39 12.22 14.46
C LEU A 37 2.34 12.48 15.65
N ALA A 38 3.45 11.73 15.73
CA ALA A 38 4.42 11.88 16.81
C ALA A 38 5.47 12.99 16.59
N THR A 39 5.54 13.59 15.39
CA THR A 39 6.64 14.51 15.02
C THR A 39 6.18 15.81 14.38
N LEU A 40 5.51 15.75 13.23
CA LEU A 40 5.14 16.91 12.41
C LEU A 40 3.66 17.28 12.55
N ASP A 41 2.82 16.29 12.87
CA ASP A 41 1.37 16.39 13.02
C ASP A 41 0.67 17.03 11.82
N THR A 42 1.11 16.69 10.60
CA THR A 42 0.64 17.36 9.37
C THR A 42 -0.84 17.12 9.10
N ILE A 43 -1.41 16.02 9.58
CA ILE A 43 -2.83 15.70 9.45
C ILE A 43 -3.70 16.70 10.23
N THR A 44 -3.24 17.23 11.38
CA THR A 44 -3.98 18.28 12.10
C THR A 44 -4.24 19.49 11.21
N GLY A 45 -3.19 20.01 10.55
CA GLY A 45 -3.33 21.16 9.65
C GLY A 45 -4.23 20.88 8.45
N HIS A 46 -4.28 19.64 7.96
CA HIS A 46 -5.22 19.22 6.91
C HIS A 46 -6.68 19.27 7.40
N VAL A 47 -6.96 18.79 8.60
CA VAL A 47 -8.29 18.83 9.21
C VAL A 47 -8.73 20.27 9.48
N GLU A 48 -7.87 21.09 10.08
CA GLU A 48 -8.15 22.51 10.36
C GLU A 48 -8.44 23.32 9.08
N ALA A 49 -7.75 22.99 7.98
CA ALA A 49 -8.00 23.63 6.69
C ALA A 49 -9.40 23.30 6.14
N ALA A 50 -9.90 22.09 6.37
CA ALA A 50 -11.24 21.67 5.96
C ALA A 50 -12.33 22.19 6.93
N TYR A 51 -12.02 22.26 8.23
CA TYR A 51 -12.94 22.68 9.28
C TYR A 51 -12.36 23.77 10.19
N PRO A 52 -12.31 25.04 9.72
CA PRO A 52 -11.70 26.14 10.48
C PRO A 52 -12.40 26.47 11.80
N ASP A 53 -13.69 26.14 11.91
CA ASP A 53 -14.53 26.47 13.07
C ASP A 53 -14.63 25.32 14.09
N TRP A 54 -13.97 24.18 13.85
CA TRP A 54 -14.00 23.04 14.76
C TRP A 54 -13.20 23.28 16.04
N SER A 55 -13.66 22.66 17.13
CA SER A 55 -12.90 22.67 18.37
C SER A 55 -11.64 21.81 18.25
N ALA A 56 -10.63 22.08 19.08
CA ALA A 56 -9.42 21.26 19.12
C ALA A 56 -9.71 19.77 19.42
N GLY A 57 -10.79 19.48 20.16
CA GLY A 57 -11.21 18.12 20.45
C GLY A 57 -11.75 17.39 19.22
N ASP A 58 -12.57 18.07 18.41
CA ASP A 58 -13.12 17.52 17.17
C ASP A 58 -12.03 17.30 16.12
N VAL A 59 -11.12 18.28 15.98
CA VAL A 59 -9.94 18.17 15.10
C VAL A 59 -9.08 16.97 15.50
N ALA A 60 -8.78 16.79 16.78
CA ALA A 60 -7.98 15.66 17.25
C ALA A 60 -8.67 14.32 17.00
N LEU A 61 -9.99 14.26 17.12
CA LEU A 61 -10.76 13.04 16.87
C LEU A 61 -10.67 12.63 15.40
N ASP A 62 -10.90 13.58 14.47
CA ASP A 62 -10.91 13.28 13.04
C ASP A 62 -9.50 13.01 12.50
N ARG A 63 -8.51 13.79 12.95
CA ARG A 63 -7.09 13.49 12.70
C ARG A 63 -6.73 12.07 13.12
N ASN A 64 -7.13 11.66 14.33
CA ASN A 64 -6.86 10.31 14.81
C ASN A 64 -7.56 9.25 13.94
N ALA A 65 -8.79 9.52 13.49
CA ALA A 65 -9.52 8.63 12.59
C ALA A 65 -8.78 8.44 11.25
N ILE A 66 -8.29 9.52 10.64
CA ILE A 66 -7.48 9.47 9.42
C ILE A 66 -6.19 8.68 9.67
N THR A 67 -5.44 9.01 10.72
CA THR A 67 -4.16 8.35 11.08
C THR A 67 -4.33 6.84 11.27
N TRP A 68 -5.33 6.42 12.06
CA TRP A 68 -5.57 5.00 12.33
C TRP A 68 -6.13 4.26 11.14
N SER A 69 -6.94 4.92 10.29
CA SER A 69 -7.42 4.33 9.04
C SER A 69 -6.27 4.05 8.08
N LEU A 70 -5.37 5.01 7.87
CA LEU A 70 -4.18 4.83 7.03
C LEU A 70 -3.25 3.74 7.57
N THR A 71 -3.02 3.73 8.89
CA THR A 71 -2.24 2.68 9.57
C THR A 71 -2.88 1.30 9.36
N GLY A 72 -4.20 1.19 9.56
CA GLY A 72 -4.96 -0.05 9.37
C GLY A 72 -4.92 -0.55 7.93
N ILE A 73 -5.10 0.32 6.94
CA ILE A 73 -4.93 0.01 5.52
C ILE A 73 -3.51 -0.47 5.25
N GLY A 74 -2.51 0.21 5.83
CA GLY A 74 -1.10 -0.18 5.85
C GLY A 74 -0.91 -1.64 6.28
N VAL A 75 -1.39 -1.98 7.47
CA VAL A 75 -1.28 -3.33 8.07
C VAL A 75 -2.01 -4.38 7.23
N LEU A 76 -3.25 -4.10 6.79
CA LEU A 76 -4.01 -5.02 5.94
C LEU A 76 -3.30 -5.30 4.62
N GLY A 77 -2.73 -4.27 3.99
CA GLY A 77 -1.90 -4.43 2.81
C GLY A 77 -0.69 -5.33 3.09
N ALA A 78 -0.03 -5.17 4.25
CA ALA A 78 1.14 -5.97 4.61
C ALA A 78 0.78 -7.46 4.76
N ILE A 79 -0.39 -7.75 5.34
CA ILE A 79 -0.95 -9.11 5.39
C ILE A 79 -1.19 -9.64 3.97
N GLY A 80 -1.69 -8.81 3.06
CA GLY A 80 -1.81 -9.14 1.63
C GLY A 80 -0.48 -9.54 1.01
N TRP A 81 0.59 -8.75 1.21
CA TRP A 81 1.93 -9.06 0.73
C TRP A 81 2.50 -10.37 1.31
N LEU A 82 2.34 -10.60 2.61
CA LEU A 82 2.75 -11.85 3.26
C LEU A 82 2.00 -13.05 2.67
N THR A 83 0.71 -12.89 2.37
CA THR A 83 -0.10 -13.90 1.70
C THR A 83 0.42 -14.18 0.29
N ALA A 84 0.73 -13.14 -0.49
CA ALA A 84 1.33 -13.29 -1.82
C ALA A 84 2.68 -14.03 -1.78
N LEU A 85 3.55 -13.68 -0.82
CA LEU A 85 4.83 -14.37 -0.58
C LEU A 85 4.62 -15.86 -0.26
N ALA A 86 3.67 -16.18 0.63
CA ALA A 86 3.35 -17.56 0.99
C ALA A 86 2.84 -18.36 -0.22
N ARG A 87 2.00 -17.76 -1.08
CA ARG A 87 1.47 -18.40 -2.29
C ARG A 87 2.54 -18.58 -3.37
N ALA A 88 3.47 -17.64 -3.50
CA ALA A 88 4.61 -17.78 -4.42
C ALA A 88 5.52 -18.96 -4.07
N ARG A 89 5.66 -19.31 -2.77
CA ARG A 89 6.40 -20.50 -2.33
C ARG A 89 5.72 -21.82 -2.70
N ARG A 90 4.40 -21.83 -2.88
CA ARG A 90 3.59 -23.03 -3.19
C ARG A 90 3.38 -23.28 -4.70
N GLY A 91 3.99 -22.49 -5.58
CA GLY A 91 4.04 -22.76 -7.03
C GLY A 91 2.89 -22.24 -7.89
N ALA A 92 1.84 -21.63 -7.31
CA ALA A 92 0.70 -21.09 -8.08
C ALA A 92 0.32 -19.65 -7.70
N PRO A 93 1.21 -18.65 -7.87
CA PRO A 93 0.97 -17.29 -7.39
C PRO A 93 0.02 -16.44 -8.25
N ARG A 94 -0.26 -16.83 -9.50
CA ARG A 94 -0.89 -15.93 -10.50
C ARG A 94 -2.19 -15.31 -10.03
N ILE A 95 -3.16 -16.14 -9.64
CA ILE A 95 -4.49 -15.68 -9.23
C ILE A 95 -4.38 -14.85 -7.94
N ALA A 96 -3.67 -15.38 -6.92
CA ALA A 96 -3.53 -14.71 -5.64
C ALA A 96 -2.87 -13.32 -5.77
N VAL A 97 -1.75 -13.22 -6.51
CA VAL A 97 -1.05 -11.95 -6.72
C VAL A 97 -1.92 -10.96 -7.50
N THR A 98 -2.65 -11.43 -8.51
CA THR A 98 -3.52 -10.55 -9.33
C THR A 98 -4.70 -10.01 -8.52
N VAL A 99 -5.36 -10.86 -7.72
CA VAL A 99 -6.48 -10.46 -6.86
C VAL A 99 -6.01 -9.47 -5.78
N LEU A 100 -4.91 -9.79 -5.10
CA LEU A 100 -4.36 -8.91 -4.06
C LEU A 100 -3.88 -7.56 -4.64
N PHE A 101 -3.30 -7.57 -5.84
CA PHE A 101 -2.97 -6.35 -6.57
C PHE A 101 -4.22 -5.53 -6.89
N ALA A 102 -5.27 -6.15 -7.41
CA ALA A 102 -6.51 -5.44 -7.75
C ALA A 102 -7.15 -4.80 -6.51
N LEU A 103 -7.18 -5.53 -5.38
CA LEU A 103 -7.67 -4.98 -4.12
C LEU A 103 -6.80 -3.80 -3.65
N GLY A 104 -5.47 -3.94 -3.64
CA GLY A 104 -4.56 -2.86 -3.25
C GLY A 104 -4.67 -1.63 -4.16
N LEU A 105 -4.80 -1.84 -5.48
CA LEU A 105 -4.99 -0.77 -6.46
C LEU A 105 -6.30 -0.02 -6.20
N LEU A 106 -7.41 -0.75 -6.06
CA LEU A 106 -8.72 -0.14 -5.79
C LEU A 106 -8.69 0.64 -4.48
N THR A 107 -8.16 0.07 -3.39
CA THR A 107 -8.02 0.77 -2.12
C THR A 107 -7.18 2.04 -2.26
N SER A 108 -6.05 1.99 -2.99
CA SER A 108 -5.18 3.15 -3.16
C SER A 108 -5.84 4.25 -3.99
N LEU A 109 -6.57 3.89 -5.05
CA LEU A 109 -7.34 4.83 -5.85
C LEU A 109 -8.49 5.44 -5.05
N THR A 110 -9.18 4.66 -4.22
CA THR A 110 -10.20 5.17 -3.31
C THR A 110 -9.61 6.19 -2.35
N VAL A 111 -8.51 5.86 -1.66
CA VAL A 111 -7.84 6.80 -0.73
C VAL A 111 -7.37 8.07 -1.44
N LEU A 112 -6.88 7.96 -2.67
CA LEU A 112 -6.38 9.09 -3.46
C LEU A 112 -7.49 10.02 -3.99
N SER A 113 -8.73 9.54 -4.12
CA SER A 113 -9.80 10.26 -4.82
C SER A 113 -11.03 10.56 -3.97
N MET A 114 -11.11 10.00 -2.77
CA MET A 114 -12.28 10.15 -1.91
C MET A 114 -12.26 11.53 -1.22
N GLY A 115 -13.16 12.40 -1.65
CA GLY A 115 -13.60 13.58 -0.90
C GLY A 115 -14.88 13.30 -0.10
N GLY A 116 -15.33 14.29 0.67
CA GLY A 116 -16.55 14.18 1.47
C GLY A 116 -16.75 15.37 2.39
N GLU A 117 -18.00 15.83 2.51
CA GLU A 117 -18.36 17.03 3.27
C GLU A 117 -17.49 18.26 2.88
N GLN A 118 -16.71 18.82 3.79
CA GLN A 118 -15.81 19.96 3.57
C GLN A 118 -14.44 19.55 3.00
N TYR A 119 -14.16 18.24 2.90
CA TYR A 119 -12.93 17.76 2.29
C TYR A 119 -13.05 17.65 0.76
N ASP A 120 -12.18 18.36 0.04
CA ASP A 120 -11.86 18.00 -1.35
C ASP A 120 -11.28 16.58 -1.43
N LEU A 121 -10.41 16.23 -0.46
CA LEU A 121 -9.87 14.90 -0.24
C LEU A 121 -9.81 14.63 1.26
N ILE A 122 -10.43 13.52 1.71
CA ILE A 122 -10.47 13.16 3.14
C ILE A 122 -9.05 12.93 3.65
N VAL A 123 -8.24 12.20 2.88
CA VAL A 123 -6.84 11.94 3.20
C VAL A 123 -5.96 13.02 2.55
N PRO A 124 -4.95 13.57 3.26
CA PRO A 124 -4.02 14.51 2.65
C PRO A 124 -3.38 13.93 1.38
N LEU A 125 -3.31 14.72 0.31
CA LEU A 125 -2.86 14.27 -1.01
C LEU A 125 -1.50 13.55 -0.97
N GLY A 126 -0.58 13.99 -0.11
CA GLY A 126 0.72 13.36 0.09
C GLY A 126 0.60 11.87 0.47
N TYR A 127 -0.28 11.53 1.41
CA TYR A 127 -0.54 10.14 1.80
C TYR A 127 -1.20 9.34 0.68
N GLY A 128 -2.16 9.95 -0.04
CA GLY A 128 -2.78 9.32 -1.21
C GLY A 128 -1.76 8.94 -2.28
N LEU A 129 -0.85 9.85 -2.62
CA LEU A 129 0.21 9.62 -3.60
C LEU A 129 1.23 8.58 -3.13
N LEU A 130 1.66 8.65 -1.86
CA LEU A 130 2.55 7.65 -1.26
C LEU A 130 1.94 6.24 -1.28
N GLY A 131 0.61 6.14 -1.12
CA GLY A 131 -0.16 4.90 -1.26
C GLY A 131 -0.01 4.20 -2.61
N LEU A 132 0.42 4.90 -3.67
CA LEU A 132 0.67 4.30 -4.99
C LEU A 132 2.01 3.54 -5.08
N LEU A 133 2.95 3.75 -4.15
CA LEU A 133 4.27 3.11 -4.24
C LEU A 133 4.20 1.57 -4.16
N PRO A 134 3.47 0.96 -3.20
CA PRO A 134 3.26 -0.49 -3.22
C PRO A 134 2.51 -0.96 -4.47
N VAL A 135 1.62 -0.15 -5.06
CA VAL A 135 0.90 -0.50 -6.30
C VAL A 135 1.87 -0.71 -7.46
N LEU A 136 2.91 0.13 -7.58
CA LEU A 136 3.96 -0.05 -8.59
C LEU A 136 4.71 -1.37 -8.41
N ALA A 137 5.06 -1.72 -7.17
CA ALA A 137 5.66 -3.01 -6.85
C ALA A 137 4.70 -4.18 -7.17
N GLY A 138 3.40 -3.99 -6.92
CA GLY A 138 2.36 -4.98 -7.20
C GLY A 138 2.21 -5.22 -8.69
N LEU A 139 2.21 -4.16 -9.50
CA LEU A 139 2.19 -4.26 -10.95
C LEU A 139 3.41 -5.03 -11.48
N ALA A 140 4.61 -4.74 -10.95
CA ALA A 140 5.81 -5.48 -11.29
C ALA A 140 5.69 -6.98 -10.94
N ALA A 141 5.11 -7.31 -9.78
CA ALA A 141 4.85 -8.68 -9.37
C ALA A 141 3.84 -9.38 -10.31
N VAL A 142 2.74 -8.71 -10.68
CA VAL A 142 1.75 -9.22 -11.64
C VAL A 142 2.40 -9.52 -12.99
N VAL A 143 3.16 -8.57 -13.54
CA VAL A 143 3.88 -8.77 -14.81
C VAL A 143 4.85 -9.95 -14.71
N ALA A 144 5.58 -10.09 -13.60
CA ALA A 144 6.54 -11.17 -13.40
C ALA A 144 5.88 -12.57 -13.30
N VAL A 145 4.71 -12.69 -12.64
CA VAL A 145 4.01 -13.98 -12.53
C VAL A 145 3.31 -14.40 -13.83
N TRP A 146 2.94 -13.45 -14.69
CA TRP A 146 2.26 -13.72 -15.96
C TRP A 146 3.19 -13.85 -17.17
N ARG A 147 4.41 -13.30 -17.13
CA ARG A 147 5.41 -13.55 -18.18
C ARG A 147 5.73 -15.05 -18.27
N LYS A 148 5.57 -15.62 -19.46
CA LYS A 148 6.11 -16.95 -19.80
C LYS A 148 7.63 -16.85 -19.88
N ASP A 149 8.32 -17.85 -19.33
CA ASP A 149 9.75 -18.06 -19.61
C ASP A 149 9.86 -18.28 -21.13
N ARG A 150 10.55 -17.37 -21.81
CA ARG A 150 10.89 -17.53 -23.23
C ARG A 150 12.09 -18.46 -23.35
#